data_AF-A0A9E0UCR2-F1
#
_entry.id   AF-A0A9E0UCR2-F1
#
_cell.length_a   1.000
_cell.length_b   1.000
_cell.length_c   1.000
_cell.angle_alpha   90.00
_cell.angle_beta   90.00
_cell.angle_gamma   90.00
#
_symmetry.space_group_name_H-M   'P 1'
#
loop_
_entity.id
_entity.type
_entity.pdbx_description
1 polymer ?
#
loop_
_entity_poly.entity_id
_entity_poly.type
_entity_poly.pdbx_seq_one_letter_code
_entity_poly.pdbx_strand_id
1 'polypeptide(L)'
;MDLIQRGYTGIEVRDRHLWVNPRLPEGLRGLRIRVRLRGQRLEPDIRHDLVRVRAVPPVTETIRIGLDSEAVSLQTCQTLELKRERTPLFVDAP
;
A
#
# COMPACT_ATOMS: atom_id res chain seq x y z
N MET A 1 -7.03 3.34 19.19
CA MET A 1 -7.22 4.72 18.69
C MET A 1 -6.28 4.86 17.51
N ASP A 2 -6.73 4.59 16.27
CA ASP A 2 -5.81 4.58 15.11
C ASP A 2 -6.50 5.12 13.85
N LEU A 3 -7.38 6.12 14.03
CA LEU A 3 -8.14 6.72 12.93
C LEU A 3 -7.27 7.60 11.99
N ILE A 4 -6.09 8.04 12.43
CA ILE A 4 -5.24 8.97 11.67
C ILE A 4 -4.32 8.23 10.67
N GLN A 5 -4.06 6.92 10.84
CA GLN A 5 -3.25 6.16 9.88
C GLN A 5 -4.04 5.63 8.68
N ARG A 6 -5.36 5.41 8.81
CA ARG A 6 -6.22 4.88 7.73
C ARG A 6 -6.65 5.94 6.71
N GLY A 7 -6.86 7.19 7.15
CA GLY A 7 -7.48 8.22 6.31
C GLY A 7 -6.56 8.91 5.30
N TYR A 8 -5.28 9.10 5.60
CA TYR A 8 -4.39 9.96 4.80
C TYR A 8 -3.56 9.23 3.74
N THR A 9 -3.59 7.91 3.73
CA THR A 9 -2.65 7.08 2.96
C THR A 9 -3.38 6.13 2.01
N GLY A 10 -4.69 5.95 2.22
CA GLY A 10 -5.55 4.94 1.61
C GLY A 10 -5.06 3.51 1.82
N ILE A 11 -4.31 3.26 2.89
CA ILE A 11 -3.83 1.92 3.22
C ILE A 11 -4.86 1.26 4.13
N GLU A 12 -5.42 0.14 3.66
CA GLU A 12 -6.39 -0.64 4.40
C GLU A 12 -5.96 -2.10 4.47
N VAL A 13 -6.09 -2.72 5.64
CA VAL A 13 -5.98 -4.17 5.75
C VAL A 13 -7.38 -4.73 5.72
N ARG A 14 -7.76 -5.39 4.62
CA ARG A 14 -9.09 -5.98 4.40
C ARG A 14 -8.93 -7.39 3.85
N ASP A 15 -9.70 -8.34 4.37
CA ASP A 15 -9.71 -9.74 3.90
C ASP A 15 -8.31 -10.40 3.85
N ARG A 16 -7.43 -10.02 4.79
CA ARG A 16 -6.01 -10.42 4.87
C ARG A 16 -5.16 -9.91 3.70
N HIS A 17 -5.64 -8.92 2.95
CA HIS A 17 -4.90 -8.20 1.91
C HIS A 17 -4.53 -6.81 2.42
N LEU A 18 -3.33 -6.37 2.03
CA LEU A 18 -2.91 -4.99 2.20
C LEU A 18 -3.37 -4.20 0.98
N TRP A 19 -4.46 -3.46 1.10
CA TRP A 19 -4.91 -2.53 0.09
C TRP A 19 -4.17 -1.21 0.22
N VAL A 20 -3.72 -0.68 -0.90
CA VAL A 20 -3.07 0.61 -1.02
C VAL A 20 -3.86 1.41 -2.05
N ASN A 21 -4.47 2.51 -1.62
CA ASN A 21 -5.18 3.47 -2.46
C ASN A 21 -4.53 4.85 -2.30
N PRO A 22 -3.39 5.11 -2.95
CA PRO A 22 -2.61 6.31 -2.69
C PRO A 22 -3.38 7.56 -3.15
N ARG A 23 -4.00 8.25 -2.21
CA ARG A 23 -4.43 9.64 -2.35
C ARG A 23 -3.45 10.53 -1.60
N LEU A 24 -2.18 10.46 -1.99
CA LEU A 24 -1.15 11.31 -1.44
C LEU A 24 -1.50 12.78 -1.75
N PRO A 25 -1.55 13.67 -0.75
CA PRO A 25 -1.65 15.10 -0.99
C PRO A 25 -0.51 15.58 -1.89
N GLU A 26 -0.75 16.58 -2.74
CA GLU A 26 0.26 17.07 -3.70
C GLU A 26 1.56 17.57 -3.04
N GLY A 27 1.50 17.98 -1.76
CA GLY A 27 2.68 18.37 -0.98
C GLY A 27 3.53 17.20 -0.45
N LEU A 28 3.07 15.96 -0.57
CA LEU A 28 3.72 14.75 -0.03
C LEU A 28 4.32 13.90 -1.15
N ARG A 29 5.63 14.02 -1.38
CA ARG A 29 6.35 13.25 -2.42
C ARG A 29 6.25 11.74 -2.26
N GLY A 30 6.04 11.27 -1.04
CA GLY A 30 5.86 9.87 -0.75
C GLY A 30 5.69 9.61 0.74
N LEU A 31 5.26 8.40 1.04
CA LEU A 31 4.98 7.92 2.38
C LEU A 31 5.58 6.53 2.53
N ARG A 32 6.45 6.38 3.53
CA ARG A 32 6.96 5.07 3.95
C ARG A 32 6.42 4.73 5.32
N ILE A 33 5.72 3.61 5.43
CA ILE A 33 5.22 3.12 6.71
C ILE A 33 5.66 1.68 6.96
N ARG A 34 5.48 1.22 8.20
CA ARG A 34 5.72 -0.16 8.61
C ARG A 34 4.40 -0.77 9.08
N VAL A 35 3.94 -1.81 8.41
CA VAL A 35 2.71 -2.52 8.75
C VAL A 35 3.07 -3.93 9.19
N ARG A 36 2.38 -4.45 10.21
CA ARG A 36 2.47 -5.86 10.60
C ARG A 36 1.22 -6.59 10.11
N LEU A 37 1.40 -7.61 9.27
CA LEU A 37 0.33 -8.43 8.73
C LEU A 37 0.66 -9.90 8.97
N ARG A 38 -0.19 -10.62 9.71
CA ARG A 38 0.00 -12.05 10.04
C ARG A 38 1.37 -12.36 10.67
N GLY A 39 1.87 -11.48 11.55
CA GLY A 39 3.19 -11.61 12.19
C GLY A 39 4.37 -11.21 11.30
N GLN A 40 4.13 -10.88 10.02
CA GLN A 40 5.14 -10.48 9.05
C GLN A 40 5.22 -8.96 8.98
N ARG A 41 6.42 -8.42 8.78
CA ARG A 41 6.63 -6.98 8.66
C ARG A 41 6.68 -6.58 7.19
N LEU A 42 5.88 -5.59 6.84
CA LEU A 42 5.82 -5.00 5.51
C LEU A 42 6.25 -3.54 5.59
N GLU A 43 7.07 -3.13 4.64
CA GLU A 43 7.46 -1.74 4.44
C GLU A 43 6.98 -1.27 3.06
N PRO A 44 5.73 -0.78 2.93
CA PRO A 44 5.31 -0.06 1.74
C PRO A 44 5.94 1.34 1.69
N ASP A 45 6.52 1.68 0.55
CA ASP A 45 6.94 3.01 0.08
C ASP A 45 5.96 3.41 -1.03
N ILE A 46 5.14 4.40 -0.75
CA ILE A 46 4.04 4.84 -1.61
C ILE A 46 4.39 6.21 -2.15
N ARG A 47 4.35 6.37 -3.46
CA ARG A 47 4.60 7.61 -4.19
C ARG A 47 3.43 7.89 -5.12
N HIS A 48 3.45 9.06 -5.77
CA HIS A 48 2.38 9.45 -6.70
C HIS A 48 2.28 8.54 -7.93
N ASP A 49 3.41 7.99 -8.37
CA ASP A 49 3.57 7.21 -9.61
C ASP A 49 3.92 5.73 -9.37
N LEU A 50 4.39 5.40 -8.17
CA LEU A 50 4.91 4.08 -7.83
C LEU A 50 4.46 3.66 -6.43
N VAL A 51 4.09 2.40 -6.29
CA VAL A 51 3.97 1.73 -5.00
C VAL A 51 4.99 0.61 -4.95
N ARG A 52 5.89 0.69 -3.97
CA ARG A 52 6.87 -0.35 -3.69
C ARG A 52 6.57 -1.00 -2.36
N VAL A 53 6.42 -2.32 -2.33
CA VAL A 53 6.21 -3.06 -1.10
C VAL A 53 7.35 -4.02 -0.88
N ARG A 54 8.01 -3.87 0.27
CA ARG A 54 9.06 -4.77 0.71
C ARG A 54 8.58 -5.62 1.87
N ALA A 55 8.66 -6.94 1.72
CA ALA A 55 8.49 -7.85 2.83
C ALA A 55 9.81 -7.97 3.61
N VAL A 56 9.76 -7.73 4.92
CA VAL A 56 10.92 -7.82 5.81
C VAL A 56 10.92 -9.20 6.47
N PRO A 57 12.02 -9.98 6.37
CA PRO A 57 12.13 -11.28 7.00
C PRO A 57 11.87 -11.27 8.51
N PRO A 58 11.36 -12.38 9.08
CA PRO A 58 10.94 -13.60 8.39
C PRO A 58 9.59 -13.41 7.68
N VAL A 59 9.52 -13.86 6.42
CA VAL A 59 8.28 -13.92 5.65
C VAL A 59 7.91 -15.40 5.59
N THR A 60 6.77 -15.77 6.16
CA THR A 60 6.37 -17.16 6.39
C THR A 60 5.20 -17.59 5.53
N GLU A 61 4.48 -16.63 4.94
CA GLU A 61 3.31 -16.90 4.11
C GLU A 61 3.22 -15.87 2.98
N THR A 62 2.59 -16.24 1.86
CA THR A 62 2.28 -15.32 0.77
C THR A 62 1.40 -14.18 1.27
N ILE A 63 1.78 -12.96 0.90
CA ILE A 63 1.05 -11.75 1.24
C ILE A 63 0.39 -11.23 -0.03
N ARG A 64 -0.90 -10.90 0.02
CA ARG A 64 -1.57 -10.26 -1.12
C ARG A 64 -1.64 -8.75 -0.91
N ILE A 65 -1.29 -8.02 -1.95
CA ILE A 65 -1.25 -6.57 -1.96
C ILE A 65 -2.22 -6.10 -3.04
N GLY A 66 -3.20 -5.29 -2.65
CA GLY A 66 -4.14 -4.66 -3.55
C GLY A 66 -3.70 -3.23 -3.90
N LEU A 67 -3.79 -2.85 -5.18
CA LEU A 67 -3.59 -1.48 -5.68
C LEU A 67 -4.73 -1.13 -6.63
N ASP A 68 -5.44 -0.03 -6.38
CA ASP A 68 -6.44 0.54 -7.32
C ASP A 68 -7.48 -0.49 -7.87
N SER A 69 -7.77 -1.57 -7.13
CA SER A 69 -8.65 -2.74 -7.45
C SER A 69 -7.95 -4.01 -7.97
N GLU A 70 -6.66 -3.95 -8.29
CA GLU A 70 -5.88 -5.13 -8.69
C GLU A 70 -5.11 -5.71 -7.51
N ALA A 71 -5.17 -7.04 -7.32
CA ALA A 71 -4.47 -7.72 -6.24
C ALA A 71 -3.33 -8.59 -6.78
N VAL A 72 -2.11 -8.31 -6.32
CA VAL A 72 -0.90 -9.07 -6.68
C VAL A 72 -0.38 -9.82 -5.47
N SER A 73 0.08 -11.05 -5.70
CA SER A 73 0.63 -11.90 -4.64
C SER A 73 2.14 -11.67 -4.54
N LEU A 74 2.61 -11.30 -3.34
CA LEU A 74 4.02 -11.17 -3.03
C LEU A 74 4.54 -12.45 -2.37
N GLN A 75 5.54 -13.07 -2.99
CA GLN A 75 6.23 -14.21 -2.41
C GLN A 75 7.31 -13.78 -1.41
N THR A 76 7.72 -14.74 -0.59
CA THR A 76 8.78 -14.62 0.41
C THR A 76 10.03 -13.95 -0.15
N CYS A 77 10.55 -12.94 0.55
CA CYS A 77 11.77 -12.19 0.22
C CYS A 77 11.75 -11.37 -1.09
N GLN A 78 10.61 -11.26 -1.77
CA GLN A 78 10.49 -10.43 -2.96
C GLN A 78 10.12 -8.98 -2.60
N THR A 79 10.51 -8.07 -3.49
CA THR A 79 10.03 -6.68 -3.49
C THR A 79 9.09 -6.54 -4.67
N LEU A 80 7.89 -6.02 -4.43
CA LEU A 80 6.93 -5.72 -5.49
C LEU A 80 7.01 -4.24 -5.82
N GLU A 81 7.12 -3.92 -7.10
CA GLU A 81 7.02 -2.56 -7.62
C GLU A 81 5.85 -2.51 -8.59
N LEU A 82 4.84 -1.72 -8.24
CA LEU A 82 3.64 -1.50 -9.04
C LEU A 82 3.66 -0.05 -9.52
N LYS A 83 3.71 0.14 -10.83
CA LYS A 83 3.55 1.47 -11.44
C LYS A 83 2.07 1.83 -11.42
N ARG A 84 1.76 3.08 -11.07
CA ARG A 84 0.39 3.59 -11.12
C ARG A 84 0.09 4.15 -12.48
N GLU A 85 -0.92 3.62 -13.13
CA GLU A 85 -1.60 4.31 -14.22
C GLU A 85 -2.50 5.36 -13.59
N ARG A 86 -2.04 6.62 -13.54
CA ARG A 86 -2.86 7.73 -13.04
C ARG A 86 -4.04 7.92 -14.00
N THR A 87 -5.20 7.36 -13.68
CA THR A 87 -6.46 8.00 -14.08
C THR A 87 -6.76 9.04 -13.01
N PRO A 88 -6.63 10.34 -13.29
CA PRO A 88 -7.03 11.36 -12.34
C PRO A 88 -8.55 11.26 -12.16
N LEU A 89 -8.96 10.63 -11.06
CA LEU A 89 -10.31 10.78 -10.54
C LEU A 89 -10.41 12.21 -10.00
N PHE A 90 -10.82 13.14 -10.85
CA PHE A 90 -11.38 14.40 -10.40
C PHE A 90 -12.61 14.05 -9.58
N VAL A 91 -12.49 14.21 -8.26
CA VAL A 91 -13.64 14.16 -7.37
C VAL A 91 -14.13 15.60 -7.29
N ASP A 92 -15.13 15.93 -8.12
CA ASP A 92 -15.87 17.17 -7.95
C ASP A 92 -16.41 17.20 -6.51
N ALA A 93 -15.93 18.18 -5.74
CA ALA A 93 -16.58 18.56 -4.50
C ALA A 93 -17.81 19.43 -4.85
N PRO A 94 -18.96 19.22 -4.19
CA PRO A 94 -20.21 19.92 -4.49
C PRO A 94 -20.17 21.41 -4.19
#